data_AF-A0A958A047-F1
#
_entry.id   AF-A0A958A047-F1
#
_cell.length_a   1.000
_cell.length_b   1.000
_cell.length_c   1.000
_cell.angle_alpha   90.00
_cell.angle_beta   90.00
_cell.angle_gamma   90.00
#
_symmetry.space_group_name_H-M   'P 1'
#
loop_
_entity.id
_entity.type
_entity.pdbx_description
1 polymer ?
#
loop_
_entity_poly.entity_id
_entity_poly.type
_entity_poly.pdbx_seq_one_letter_code
_entity_poly.pdbx_strand_id
1 'polypeptide(L)'
;MNQKNSGIQTVLDAVGLPELHVVADPTDSAALEGQADSQYTFAEALRLALEAFLSNSSGSPDQGHDSAFDVVRSSPDSFGLGATPSDAEITEALRRMLADDPQAEIVLLTPATTAQDKYRFTPEYGESITDNWVFRIIAPASWPMLQWAIVDVHGQTPAYSYSFD
;
A
#
# COMPACT_ATOMS: atom_id res chain seq x y z
N MET A 1 -15.38 11.96 -20.76
CA MET A 1 -14.08 11.95 -20.05
C MET A 1 -14.40 11.66 -18.59
N ASN A 2 -14.08 10.47 -18.10
CA ASN A 2 -14.54 9.97 -16.80
C ASN A 2 -13.79 10.66 -15.65
N GLN A 3 -14.49 11.50 -14.88
CA GLN A 3 -13.97 12.18 -13.68
C GLN A 3 -13.48 11.23 -12.58
N LYS A 4 -13.89 9.96 -12.58
CA LYS A 4 -13.44 8.99 -11.56
C LYS A 4 -11.98 8.55 -11.73
N ASN A 5 -11.40 8.62 -12.93
CA ASN A 5 -9.99 8.30 -13.15
C ASN A 5 -9.03 9.45 -12.78
N SER A 6 -9.51 10.69 -12.61
CA SER A 6 -8.62 11.83 -12.35
C SER A 6 -8.10 11.87 -10.91
N GLY A 7 -8.87 11.38 -9.93
CA GLY A 7 -8.44 11.35 -8.52
C GLY A 7 -7.31 10.37 -8.27
N ILE A 8 -7.44 9.14 -8.79
CA ILE A 8 -6.42 8.09 -8.68
C ILE A 8 -5.13 8.54 -9.38
N GLN A 9 -5.21 9.05 -10.61
CA GLN A 9 -4.02 9.52 -11.32
C GLN A 9 -3.33 10.66 -10.57
N THR A 10 -4.09 11.61 -10.00
CA THR A 10 -3.51 12.70 -9.19
C THR A 10 -2.71 12.17 -8.00
N VAL A 11 -3.20 11.12 -7.34
CA VAL A 11 -2.48 10.46 -6.24
C VAL A 11 -1.21 9.79 -6.73
N LEU A 12 -1.30 9.01 -7.81
CA LEU A 12 -0.16 8.31 -8.41
C LEU A 12 0.93 9.29 -8.86
N ASP A 13 0.55 10.38 -9.52
CA ASP A 13 1.47 11.44 -9.93
C ASP A 13 2.14 12.10 -8.72
N ALA A 14 1.38 12.37 -7.64
CA ALA A 14 1.88 13.03 -6.45
C ALA A 14 2.93 12.18 -5.69
N VAL A 15 2.80 10.86 -5.70
CA VAL A 15 3.78 9.95 -5.07
C VAL A 15 4.89 9.50 -6.02
N GLY A 16 4.84 9.90 -7.30
CA GLY A 16 5.83 9.57 -8.32
C GLY A 16 5.69 8.15 -8.89
N LEU A 17 4.48 7.61 -8.94
CA LEU A 17 4.16 6.27 -9.45
C LEU A 17 3.06 6.33 -10.54
N PRO A 18 3.21 7.17 -11.59
CA PRO A 18 2.11 7.47 -12.53
C PRO A 18 1.59 6.26 -13.31
N GLU A 19 2.41 5.23 -13.48
CA GLU A 19 2.09 4.01 -14.24
C GLU A 19 1.72 2.82 -13.34
N LEU A 20 1.68 3.00 -12.00
CA LEU A 20 1.34 1.91 -11.09
C LEU A 20 -0.11 1.45 -11.32
N HIS A 21 -0.29 0.16 -11.55
CA HIS A 21 -1.61 -0.41 -11.77
C HIS A 21 -2.39 -0.48 -10.45
N VAL A 22 -3.56 0.18 -10.41
CA VAL A 22 -4.47 0.16 -9.26
C VAL A 22 -5.63 -0.77 -9.55
N VAL A 23 -5.79 -1.81 -8.74
CA VAL A 23 -6.88 -2.79 -8.85
C VAL A 23 -7.88 -2.55 -7.73
N ALA A 24 -9.05 -2.02 -8.07
CA ALA A 24 -10.15 -1.84 -7.13
C ALA A 24 -11.50 -1.96 -7.85
N ASP A 25 -12.47 -2.62 -7.22
CA ASP A 25 -13.85 -2.60 -7.70
C ASP A 25 -14.50 -1.27 -7.28
N PRO A 26 -15.11 -0.50 -8.20
CA PRO A 26 -15.78 0.75 -7.87
C PRO A 26 -16.95 0.61 -6.89
N THR A 27 -17.58 -0.55 -6.81
CA THR A 27 -18.69 -0.84 -5.90
C THR A 27 -18.16 -1.09 -4.50
N ASP A 28 -17.11 -1.91 -4.37
CA ASP A 28 -16.53 -2.23 -3.07
C ASP A 28 -15.86 -1.01 -2.43
N SER A 29 -15.13 -0.23 -3.23
CA SER A 29 -14.56 1.04 -2.76
C SER A 29 -15.65 2.02 -2.31
N ALA A 30 -16.72 2.20 -3.10
CA ALA A 30 -17.84 3.04 -2.70
C ALA A 30 -18.57 2.53 -1.45
N ALA A 31 -18.58 1.21 -1.19
CA ALA A 31 -19.15 0.65 0.02
C ALA A 31 -18.35 1.04 1.28
N LEU A 32 -17.02 1.07 1.20
CA LEU A 32 -16.13 1.54 2.27
C LEU A 32 -16.25 3.07 2.48
N GLU A 33 -16.32 3.85 1.40
CA GLU A 33 -16.59 5.31 1.50
C GLU A 33 -17.96 5.60 2.14
N GLY A 34 -18.95 4.74 1.88
CA GLY A 34 -20.32 4.90 2.33
C GLY A 34 -20.58 4.44 3.77
N GLN A 35 -19.58 3.91 4.48
CA GLN A 35 -19.76 3.52 5.87
C GLN A 35 -20.05 4.73 6.77
N ALA A 36 -20.81 4.49 7.84
CA ALA A 36 -21.03 5.51 8.86
C ALA A 36 -19.68 5.95 9.43
N ASP A 37 -19.46 7.27 9.50
CA ASP A 37 -18.23 7.88 10.01
C ASP A 37 -16.95 7.58 9.21
N SER A 38 -17.07 7.13 7.95
CA SER A 38 -15.92 7.02 7.04
C SER A 38 -15.24 8.38 6.87
N GLN A 39 -13.93 8.42 7.08
CA GLN A 39 -13.13 9.66 7.04
C GLN A 39 -12.51 9.93 5.66
N TYR A 40 -12.43 8.92 4.81
CA TYR A 40 -11.61 8.97 3.60
C TYR A 40 -12.37 8.50 2.38
N THR A 41 -12.20 9.22 1.27
CA THR A 41 -12.45 8.69 -0.06
C THR A 41 -11.42 7.62 -0.42
N PHE A 42 -11.71 6.79 -1.43
CA PHE A 42 -10.79 5.79 -1.95
C PHE A 42 -9.45 6.40 -2.38
N ALA A 43 -9.48 7.57 -3.04
CA ALA A 43 -8.26 8.25 -3.46
C ALA A 43 -7.41 8.71 -2.26
N GLU A 44 -8.04 9.20 -1.19
CA GLU A 44 -7.34 9.57 0.04
C GLU A 44 -6.77 8.36 0.77
N ALA A 45 -7.53 7.27 0.85
CA ALA A 45 -7.06 6.01 1.43
C ALA A 45 -5.89 5.43 0.62
N LEU A 46 -5.96 5.45 -0.72
CA LEU A 46 -4.87 5.03 -1.59
C LEU A 46 -3.61 5.87 -1.38
N ARG A 47 -3.76 7.20 -1.27
CA ARG A 47 -2.64 8.10 -0.97
C ARG A 47 -1.99 7.75 0.36
N LEU A 48 -2.79 7.59 1.41
CA LEU A 48 -2.32 7.22 2.75
C LEU A 48 -1.61 5.86 2.75
N ALA A 49 -2.13 4.88 2.00
CA ALA A 49 -1.52 3.56 1.87
C ALA A 49 -0.15 3.61 1.18
N LEU A 50 -0.04 4.36 0.08
CA LEU A 50 1.23 4.54 -0.64
C LEU A 50 2.24 5.32 0.20
N GLU A 51 1.81 6.34 0.93
CA GLU A 51 2.66 7.07 1.88
C GLU A 51 3.14 6.16 3.01
N ALA A 52 2.25 5.31 3.56
CA ALA A 52 2.59 4.35 4.61
C ALA A 52 3.61 3.29 4.15
N PHE A 53 3.59 2.94 2.86
CA PHE A 53 4.58 2.04 2.27
C PHE A 53 5.93 2.75 1.99
N LEU A 54 5.88 3.97 1.44
CA LEU A 54 7.07 4.68 0.94
C LEU A 54 7.85 5.44 2.01
N SER A 55 7.27 5.67 3.19
CA SER A 55 7.85 6.53 4.22
C SER A 55 8.20 5.79 5.50
N ASN A 56 9.03 6.45 6.32
CA ASN A 56 9.36 6.03 7.68
C ASN A 56 8.19 6.24 8.66
N SER A 57 6.97 6.04 8.20
CA SER A 57 5.80 5.91 9.06
C SER A 57 5.90 4.60 9.82
N SER A 58 5.51 4.62 11.09
CA SER A 58 5.54 3.47 11.99
C SER A 58 5.00 2.21 11.29
N GLY A 59 5.77 1.12 11.31
CA GLY A 59 5.20 -0.24 11.13
C GLY A 59 4.04 -0.47 12.11
N SER A 60 3.23 -1.51 11.86
CA SER A 60 1.96 -1.76 12.59
C SER A 60 2.02 -1.31 14.05
N PRO A 61 1.19 -0.33 14.47
CA PRO A 61 1.19 0.15 15.84
C PRO A 61 1.02 -1.05 16.78
N ASP A 62 1.87 -1.07 17.81
CA ASP A 62 1.89 -2.08 18.87
C ASP A 62 2.28 -3.52 18.50
N GLN A 63 2.65 -3.80 17.24
CA GLN A 63 3.01 -5.17 16.84
C GLN A 63 4.46 -5.37 16.39
N GLY A 64 5.24 -4.29 16.22
CA GLY A 64 6.70 -4.40 16.01
C GLY A 64 7.10 -5.04 14.68
N HIS A 65 6.26 -4.92 13.66
CA HIS A 65 6.48 -5.51 12.34
C HIS A 65 7.22 -4.56 11.42
N ASP A 66 8.15 -5.10 10.65
CA ASP A 66 8.96 -4.33 9.73
C ASP A 66 8.10 -3.88 8.54
N SER A 67 8.03 -2.56 8.33
CA SER A 67 7.55 -1.99 7.07
C SER A 67 8.55 -2.29 5.96
N ALA A 68 8.15 -2.14 4.70
CA ALA A 68 9.10 -2.23 3.58
C ALA A 68 10.26 -1.24 3.74
N PHE A 69 9.97 -0.08 4.33
CA PHE A 69 10.96 0.92 4.69
C PHE A 69 12.00 0.36 5.68
N ASP A 70 11.55 -0.31 6.75
CA ASP A 70 12.42 -0.88 7.78
C ASP A 70 13.25 -2.05 7.22
N VAL A 71 12.65 -2.88 6.36
CA VAL A 71 13.37 -3.95 5.66
C VAL A 71 14.52 -3.36 4.80
N VAL A 72 14.24 -2.34 3.97
CA VAL A 72 15.28 -1.69 3.16
C VAL A 72 16.34 -1.04 4.04
N ARG A 73 15.93 -0.38 5.14
CA ARG A 73 16.85 0.23 6.10
C ARG A 73 17.76 -0.80 6.77
N SER A 74 17.26 -1.99 7.07
CA SER A 74 18.02 -3.05 7.73
C SER A 74 19.08 -3.70 6.84
N SER A 75 18.83 -3.73 5.52
CA SER A 75 19.66 -4.42 4.53
C SER A 75 19.86 -3.57 3.25
N PRO A 76 20.42 -2.35 3.36
CA PRO A 76 20.40 -1.36 2.29
C PRO A 76 21.23 -1.77 1.06
N ASP A 77 22.27 -2.58 1.26
CA ASP A 77 23.11 -3.12 0.20
C ASP A 77 22.34 -4.03 -0.77
N SER A 78 21.36 -4.78 -0.26
CA SER A 78 20.47 -5.64 -1.06
C SER A 78 19.60 -4.82 -2.03
N PHE A 79 19.42 -3.54 -1.75
CA PHE A 79 18.67 -2.59 -2.58
C PHE A 79 19.58 -1.60 -3.32
N GLY A 80 20.90 -1.87 -3.37
CA GLY A 80 21.86 -1.03 -4.08
C GLY A 80 22.13 0.32 -3.41
N LEU A 81 21.83 0.45 -2.12
CA LEU A 81 22.06 1.67 -1.35
C LEU A 81 23.38 1.59 -0.57
N GLY A 82 23.86 2.76 -0.11
CA GLY A 82 25.02 2.85 0.79
C GLY A 82 24.70 2.28 2.18
N ALA A 83 25.72 2.08 3.02
CA ALA A 83 25.58 1.46 4.34
C ALA A 83 24.67 2.22 5.33
N THR A 84 24.48 3.53 5.12
CA THR A 84 23.64 4.40 5.95
C THR A 84 22.80 5.30 5.05
N PRO A 85 21.78 4.76 4.35
CA PRO A 85 20.97 5.57 3.47
C PRO A 85 20.11 6.54 4.28
N SER A 86 19.89 7.72 3.71
CA SER A 86 18.90 8.67 4.19
C SER A 86 17.48 8.17 3.92
N ASP A 87 16.51 8.71 4.65
CA ASP A 87 15.11 8.34 4.45
C ASP A 87 14.63 8.60 3.01
N ALA A 88 15.13 9.67 2.38
CA ALA A 88 14.82 9.99 0.99
C ALA A 88 15.38 8.97 -0.01
N GLU A 89 16.57 8.41 0.26
CA GLU A 89 17.16 7.35 -0.57
C GLU A 89 16.36 6.05 -0.47
N ILE A 90 15.87 5.69 0.73
CA ILE A 90 15.01 4.53 0.94
C ILE A 90 13.67 4.71 0.22
N THR A 91 13.01 5.85 0.40
CA THR A 91 11.76 6.18 -0.31
C THR A 91 11.92 6.08 -1.82
N GLU A 92 13.03 6.59 -2.36
CA GLU A 92 13.31 6.52 -3.79
C GLU A 92 13.59 5.09 -4.27
N ALA A 93 14.28 4.27 -3.47
CA ALA A 93 14.48 2.85 -3.78
C ALA A 93 13.15 2.10 -3.86
N LEU A 94 12.28 2.26 -2.86
CA LEU A 94 10.95 1.64 -2.84
C LEU A 94 10.08 2.12 -4.01
N ARG A 95 10.15 3.41 -4.36
CA ARG A 95 9.45 3.95 -5.53
C ARG A 95 9.93 3.29 -6.82
N ARG A 96 11.25 3.20 -7.03
CA ARG A 96 11.84 2.56 -8.22
C ARG A 96 11.47 1.09 -8.32
N MET A 97 11.45 0.38 -7.21
CA MET A 97 11.05 -1.03 -7.18
C MET A 97 9.65 -1.25 -7.74
N LEU A 98 8.69 -0.38 -7.40
CA LEU A 98 7.35 -0.41 -7.97
C LEU A 98 7.31 0.08 -9.42
N ALA A 99 8.09 1.12 -9.76
CA ALA A 99 8.09 1.69 -11.12
C ALA A 99 8.74 0.76 -12.16
N ASP A 100 9.78 0.01 -11.77
CA ASP A 100 10.58 -0.83 -12.65
C ASP A 100 10.02 -2.26 -12.76
N ASP A 101 9.14 -2.68 -11.85
CA ASP A 101 8.50 -3.99 -11.90
C ASP A 101 7.28 -3.97 -12.86
N PRO A 102 7.32 -4.71 -13.98
CA PRO A 102 6.24 -4.71 -14.97
C PRO A 102 4.94 -5.37 -14.47
N GLN A 103 5.00 -6.04 -13.32
CA GLN A 103 3.87 -6.67 -12.66
C GLN A 103 3.49 -5.93 -11.37
N ALA A 104 4.05 -4.74 -11.14
CA ALA A 104 3.71 -3.91 -10.00
C ALA A 104 2.23 -3.50 -10.02
N GLU A 105 1.56 -3.73 -8.90
CA GLU A 105 0.20 -3.27 -8.69
C GLU A 105 -0.09 -3.08 -7.20
N ILE A 106 -1.07 -2.22 -6.94
CA ILE A 106 -1.69 -2.06 -5.63
C ILE A 106 -3.16 -2.44 -5.74
N VAL A 107 -3.59 -3.42 -4.93
CA VAL A 107 -4.95 -3.97 -4.99
C VAL A 107 -5.68 -3.69 -3.69
N LEU A 108 -6.89 -3.13 -3.80
CA LEU A 108 -7.83 -3.08 -2.68
C LEU A 108 -8.36 -4.49 -2.41
N LEU A 109 -8.10 -5.02 -1.23
CA LEU A 109 -8.61 -6.32 -0.80
C LEU A 109 -10.08 -6.20 -0.39
N THR A 110 -10.91 -7.05 -0.97
CA THR A 110 -12.35 -7.15 -0.78
C THR A 110 -12.72 -8.64 -0.83
N PRO A 111 -13.92 -9.06 -0.41
CA PRO A 111 -14.34 -10.45 -0.58
C PRO A 111 -14.26 -10.92 -2.04
N ALA A 112 -14.50 -10.02 -3.01
CA ALA A 112 -14.44 -10.35 -4.43
C ALA A 112 -13.00 -10.47 -4.95
N THR A 113 -12.08 -9.62 -4.50
CA THR A 113 -10.67 -9.73 -4.93
C THR A 113 -9.99 -10.91 -4.24
N THR A 114 -10.23 -11.15 -2.96
CA THR A 114 -9.62 -12.28 -2.21
C THR A 114 -10.11 -13.66 -2.68
N ALA A 115 -11.24 -13.74 -3.39
CA ALA A 115 -11.67 -14.96 -4.07
C ALA A 115 -10.79 -15.32 -5.30
N GLN A 116 -9.95 -14.41 -5.78
CA GLN A 116 -9.03 -14.65 -6.90
C GLN A 116 -7.71 -15.19 -6.35
N ASP A 117 -7.18 -16.27 -6.96
CA ASP A 117 -5.94 -16.92 -6.50
C ASP A 117 -4.75 -15.95 -6.35
N LYS A 118 -4.66 -14.94 -7.20
CA LYS A 118 -3.59 -13.92 -7.17
C LYS A 118 -3.63 -13.06 -5.90
N TYR A 119 -4.82 -12.80 -5.35
CA TYR A 119 -5.07 -11.85 -4.24
C TYR A 119 -5.57 -12.52 -2.95
N ARG A 120 -5.55 -13.86 -2.90
CA ARG A 120 -6.10 -14.65 -1.79
C ARG A 120 -5.48 -14.40 -0.41
N PHE A 121 -4.31 -13.75 -0.35
CA PHE A 121 -3.60 -13.50 0.90
C PHE A 121 -4.13 -12.24 1.58
N THR A 122 -4.85 -12.44 2.68
CA THR A 122 -5.35 -11.39 3.56
C THR A 122 -4.29 -10.94 4.56
N PRO A 123 -4.46 -9.78 5.21
CA PRO A 123 -3.59 -9.33 6.31
C PRO A 123 -3.41 -10.41 7.38
N GLU A 124 -2.19 -10.57 7.88
CA GLU A 124 -1.82 -11.63 8.82
C GLU A 124 -2.18 -11.30 10.28
N TYR A 125 -2.40 -10.02 10.59
CA TYR A 125 -2.59 -9.56 11.97
C TYR A 125 -4.06 -9.30 12.35
N GLY A 126 -4.99 -9.82 11.55
CA GLY A 126 -6.41 -9.83 11.84
C GLY A 126 -7.16 -8.57 11.40
N GLU A 127 -6.53 -7.70 10.61
CA GLU A 127 -7.22 -6.57 10.00
C GLU A 127 -8.35 -7.04 9.09
N SER A 128 -9.55 -6.53 9.35
CA SER A 128 -10.73 -6.83 8.57
C SER A 128 -10.74 -6.00 7.29
N ILE A 129 -10.85 -6.68 6.14
CA ILE A 129 -10.99 -6.05 4.81
C ILE A 129 -12.34 -5.35 4.62
N THR A 130 -13.29 -5.53 5.54
CA THR A 130 -14.58 -4.81 5.53
C THR A 130 -14.56 -3.58 6.40
N ASP A 131 -13.62 -3.48 7.34
CA ASP A 131 -13.57 -2.39 8.33
C ASP A 131 -12.35 -1.49 8.12
N ASN A 132 -11.44 -1.89 7.21
CA ASN A 132 -10.25 -1.15 6.85
C ASN A 132 -10.12 -1.09 5.32
N TRP A 133 -9.53 -0.01 4.83
CA TRP A 133 -8.95 0.01 3.49
C TRP A 133 -7.66 -0.81 3.52
N VAL A 134 -7.76 -2.06 3.09
CA VAL A 134 -6.63 -2.96 3.04
C VAL A 134 -6.10 -3.00 1.62
N PHE A 135 -4.89 -2.48 1.43
CA PHE A 135 -4.20 -2.55 0.17
C PHE A 135 -3.10 -3.60 0.23
N ARG A 136 -3.07 -4.51 -0.73
CA ARG A 136 -1.92 -5.39 -0.95
C ARG A 136 -1.06 -4.81 -2.06
N ILE A 137 0.25 -4.78 -1.82
CA ILE A 137 1.24 -4.27 -2.78
C ILE A 137 1.97 -5.48 -3.35
N ILE A 138 1.98 -5.59 -4.68
CA ILE A 138 2.52 -6.73 -5.40
C ILE A 138 3.57 -6.19 -6.36
N ALA A 139 4.79 -6.71 -6.26
CA ALA A 139 5.90 -6.43 -7.17
C ALA A 139 6.83 -7.65 -7.21
N PRO A 140 6.44 -8.77 -7.84
CA PRO A 140 7.09 -10.06 -7.67
C PRO A 140 8.53 -10.13 -8.17
N ALA A 141 8.94 -9.26 -9.09
CA ALA A 141 10.32 -9.21 -9.57
C ALA A 141 11.22 -8.41 -8.61
N SER A 142 10.67 -7.40 -7.93
CA SER A 142 11.42 -6.49 -7.05
C SER A 142 11.25 -6.79 -5.56
N TRP A 143 10.12 -7.34 -5.14
CA TRP A 143 9.72 -7.61 -3.75
C TRP A 143 8.90 -8.91 -3.66
N PRO A 144 9.53 -10.05 -3.32
CA PRO A 144 8.86 -11.34 -3.32
C PRO A 144 8.01 -11.61 -2.06
N MET A 145 8.14 -10.79 -1.02
CA MET A 145 7.40 -10.94 0.24
C MET A 145 5.97 -10.41 0.12
N LEU A 146 5.08 -10.86 1.01
CA LEU A 146 3.77 -10.27 1.15
C LEU A 146 3.91 -8.86 1.77
N GLN A 147 3.15 -7.92 1.23
CA GLN A 147 3.15 -6.54 1.70
C GLN A 147 1.73 -6.00 1.73
N TRP A 148 1.35 -5.42 2.86
CA TRP A 148 0.09 -4.70 3.01
C TRP A 148 0.31 -3.28 3.49
N ALA A 149 -0.65 -2.43 3.15
CA ALA A 149 -0.84 -1.11 3.72
C ALA A 149 -2.29 -1.01 4.20
N ILE A 150 -2.46 -0.60 5.45
CA ILE A 150 -3.73 -0.57 6.15
C ILE A 150 -4.09 0.88 6.43
N VAL A 151 -5.31 1.27 6.05
CA VAL A 151 -5.89 2.56 6.44
C VAL A 151 -7.23 2.31 7.11
N ASP A 152 -7.32 2.71 8.38
CA ASP A 152 -8.56 2.66 9.15
C ASP A 152 -9.62 3.56 8.48
N VAL A 153 -10.77 2.98 8.16
CA VAL A 153 -11.90 3.69 7.53
C VAL A 153 -12.36 4.88 8.38
N HIS A 154 -12.26 4.77 9.71
CA HIS A 154 -12.67 5.78 10.68
C HIS A 154 -11.53 6.71 11.11
N GLY A 155 -10.30 6.48 10.64
CA GLY A 155 -9.13 7.30 10.96
C GLY A 155 -8.74 7.34 12.44
N GLN A 156 -9.13 6.33 13.23
CA GLN A 156 -8.76 6.21 14.65
C GLN A 156 -7.31 5.76 14.80
N THR A 157 -6.83 4.96 13.85
CA THR A 157 -5.45 4.51 13.76
C THR A 157 -4.75 5.17 12.56
N PRO A 158 -3.52 5.70 12.71
CA PRO A 158 -2.73 6.16 11.58
C PRO A 158 -2.53 5.05 10.54
N ALA A 159 -2.44 5.41 9.25
CA ALA A 159 -2.09 4.45 8.21
C ALA A 159 -0.71 3.84 8.48
N TYR A 160 -0.58 2.53 8.24
CA TYR A 160 0.66 1.79 8.46
C TYR A 160 0.85 0.73 7.37
N SER A 161 2.07 0.21 7.24
CA SER A 161 2.39 -0.87 6.31
C SER A 161 3.29 -1.90 6.98
N TYR A 162 3.24 -3.14 6.51
CA TYR A 162 4.09 -4.22 7.01
C TYR A 162 4.31 -5.31 5.96
N SER A 163 5.44 -5.99 6.08
CA SER A 163 5.79 -7.17 5.29
C SER A 163 5.55 -8.47 6.07
N PHE A 164 5.37 -9.58 5.35
CA PHE A 164 5.35 -10.94 5.91
C PHE A 164 5.98 -11.94 4.92
N ASP A 165 6.70 -12.93 5.44
CA ASP A 165 7.37 -14.01 4.69
C ASP A 165 6.55 -15.31 4.70
#